data_AF-A0A245ZQ57-F1
#
_entry.id   AF-A0A245ZQ57-F1
#
_cell.length_a   1.000
_cell.length_b   1.000
_cell.length_c   1.000
_cell.angle_alpha   90.00
_cell.angle_beta   90.00
_cell.angle_gamma   90.00
#
_symmetry.space_group_name_H-M   'P 1'
#
loop_
_entity.id
_entity.type
_entity.pdbx_description
1 polymer ?
#
loop_
_entity_poly.entity_id
_entity_poly.type
_entity_poly.pdbx_seq_one_letter_code
_entity_poly.pdbx_strand_id
1 'polypeptide(L)'
;MQFFARMSPLRAVRDLRLFLHQRQKHELIFLFLSVVLTGLLLIGFAKDSKVEKAYRPEIIYVQQWRLDRTDAEIIAQQAIDGPIKQKQIDEENRRRAELRASFQRADDKLKKWGL
;
A
#
# COMPACT_ATOMS: atom_id res chain seq x y z
N MET A 1 -10.05 36.57 33.32
CA MET A 1 -9.45 35.37 32.68
C MET A 1 -9.35 35.58 31.17
N GLN A 2 -8.34 36.30 30.67
CA GLN A 2 -8.23 36.67 29.24
C GLN A 2 -7.37 35.66 28.42
N PHE A 3 -6.86 34.62 29.07
CA PHE A 3 -5.95 33.64 28.46
C PHE A 3 -6.64 32.83 27.34
N PHE A 4 -7.81 32.25 27.61
CA PHE A 4 -8.56 31.47 26.61
C PHE A 4 -9.10 32.31 25.45
N ALA A 5 -9.37 33.61 25.69
CA ALA A 5 -9.76 34.53 24.62
C ALA A 5 -8.63 34.80 23.62
N ARG A 6 -7.37 34.68 24.02
CA ARG A 6 -6.20 34.78 23.13
C ARG A 6 -5.97 33.49 22.33
N MET A 7 -6.42 32.36 22.86
CA MET A 7 -6.39 31.04 22.20
C MET A 7 -7.70 30.76 21.44
N SER A 8 -8.34 31.80 20.87
CA SER A 8 -9.59 31.63 20.14
C SER A 8 -9.32 31.18 18.70
N PRO A 9 -9.80 30.00 18.27
CA PRO A 9 -9.61 29.52 16.90
C PRO A 9 -10.22 30.47 15.86
N LEU A 10 -11.35 31.10 16.20
CA LEU A 10 -12.02 32.07 15.33
C LEU A 10 -11.17 33.31 15.08
N ARG A 11 -10.41 33.76 16.09
CA ARG A 11 -9.46 34.87 15.92
C ARG A 11 -8.29 34.47 15.03
N ALA A 12 -7.74 33.27 15.21
CA ALA A 12 -6.65 32.77 14.37
C ALA A 12 -7.05 32.67 12.89
N VAL A 13 -8.27 32.21 12.57
CA VAL A 13 -8.75 32.16 11.18
C VAL A 13 -8.93 33.55 10.59
N ARG A 14 -9.47 34.51 11.35
CA ARG A 14 -9.59 35.91 10.89
C ARG A 14 -8.23 36.55 10.64
N ASP A 15 -7.27 36.32 11.53
CA ASP A 15 -5.91 36.84 11.42
C ASP A 15 -5.19 36.26 10.20
N LEU A 16 -5.26 34.93 10.01
CA LEU A 16 -4.72 34.26 8.83
C LEU A 16 -5.34 34.81 7.54
N ARG A 17 -6.67 35.00 7.50
CA ARG A 17 -7.34 35.57 6.32
C ARG A 17 -6.82 36.98 6.02
N LEU A 18 -6.64 37.81 7.04
CA LEU A 18 -6.17 39.18 6.90
C LEU A 18 -4.71 39.21 6.42
N PHE A 19 -3.86 38.36 6.99
CA PHE A 19 -2.49 38.15 6.55
C PHE A 19 -2.42 37.73 5.07
N LEU A 20 -3.20 36.74 4.66
CA LEU A 20 -3.22 36.26 3.27
C LEU A 20 -3.75 37.32 2.28
N HIS A 21 -4.65 38.21 2.72
CA HIS A 21 -5.17 39.28 1.88
C HIS A 21 -4.12 40.36 1.55
N GLN A 22 -3.14 40.57 2.44
CA GLN A 22 -2.07 41.55 2.25
C GLN A 22 -0.92 41.03 1.37
N ARG A 23 -0.92 39.75 1.01
CA ARG A 23 0.17 39.08 0.27
C ARG A 23 0.06 39.31 -1.23
N GLN A 24 1.20 39.22 -1.92
CA GLN A 24 1.22 39.32 -3.37
C GLN A 24 0.66 38.05 -4.02
N LYS A 25 0.11 38.19 -5.23
CA LYS A 25 -0.54 37.06 -5.96
C LYS A 25 0.38 35.86 -6.12
N HIS A 26 1.66 36.08 -6.38
CA HIS A 26 2.62 34.98 -6.59
C HIS A 26 2.93 34.22 -5.28
N GLU A 27 2.98 34.91 -4.13
CA GLU A 27 3.19 34.27 -2.82
C GLU A 27 2.03 33.30 -2.50
N LEU A 28 0.80 33.68 -2.84
CA LEU A 28 -0.39 32.82 -2.66
C LEU A 28 -0.36 31.61 -3.60
N ILE A 29 0.14 31.77 -4.83
CA ILE A 29 0.31 30.65 -5.77
C ILE A 29 1.34 29.65 -5.24
N PHE A 30 2.49 30.13 -4.74
CA PHE A 30 3.50 29.26 -4.15
C PHE A 30 3.01 28.56 -2.88
N LEU A 31 2.27 29.27 -2.02
CA LEU A 31 1.61 28.68 -0.85
C LEU A 31 0.67 27.55 -1.27
N PHE A 32 -0.21 27.82 -2.25
CA PHE A 32 -1.14 26.83 -2.77
C PHE A 32 -0.40 25.60 -3.32
N LEU A 33 0.64 25.81 -4.13
CA LEU A 33 1.42 24.72 -4.72
C LEU A 33 2.12 23.88 -3.64
N SER A 34 2.67 24.52 -2.61
CA SER A 34 3.29 23.83 -1.47
C SER A 34 2.31 22.94 -0.73
N VAL A 35 1.13 23.47 -0.39
CA VAL A 35 0.06 22.71 0.30
C VAL A 35 -0.45 21.56 -0.56
N VAL A 36 -0.62 21.78 -1.87
CA VAL A 36 -1.08 20.74 -2.79
C VAL A 36 -0.04 19.63 -2.90
N LEU A 37 1.24 19.97 -3.11
CA LEU A 37 2.29 18.98 -3.29
C LEU A 37 2.49 18.13 -2.03
N THR A 38 2.52 18.77 -0.86
CA THR A 38 2.59 18.05 0.43
C THR A 38 1.33 17.22 0.68
N GLY A 39 0.15 17.75 0.38
CA GLY A 39 -1.10 17.01 0.47
C GLY A 39 -1.13 15.77 -0.42
N LEU A 40 -0.65 15.87 -1.67
CA LEU A 40 -0.55 14.74 -2.59
C LEU A 40 0.39 13.66 -2.06
N LEU A 41 1.52 14.03 -1.48
CA LEU A 41 2.44 13.08 -0.84
C LEU A 41 1.76 12.36 0.33
N LEU A 42 1.10 13.10 1.23
CA LEU A 42 0.38 12.51 2.36
C LEU A 42 -0.74 11.57 1.90
N ILE A 43 -1.50 11.94 0.87
CA ILE A 43 -2.54 11.09 0.28
C ILE A 43 -1.92 9.83 -0.36
N GLY A 44 -0.79 9.97 -1.05
CA GLY A 44 -0.05 8.85 -1.61
C GLY A 44 0.36 7.85 -0.54
N PHE A 45 1.00 8.32 0.53
CA PHE A 45 1.34 7.50 1.69
C PHE A 45 0.11 6.93 2.39
N ALA A 46 -0.96 7.69 2.57
CA ALA A 46 -2.18 7.19 3.22
C ALA A 46 -2.86 6.07 2.41
N LYS A 47 -2.80 6.12 1.07
CA LYS A 47 -3.30 5.05 0.20
C LYS A 47 -2.39 3.82 0.18
N ASP A 48 -1.08 4.02 0.24
CA ASP A 48 -0.10 2.94 0.19
C ASP A 48 0.20 2.33 1.57
N SER A 49 -0.14 3.04 2.65
CA SER A 49 -0.03 2.56 4.02
C SER A 49 -1.05 1.45 4.27
N LYS A 50 -0.70 0.25 3.79
CA LYS A 50 -1.23 -0.98 4.33
C LYS A 50 -0.54 -1.15 5.67
N VAL A 51 -1.32 -1.06 6.75
CA VAL A 51 -0.85 -1.48 8.07
C VAL A 51 -0.33 -2.91 7.90
N GLU A 52 0.99 -3.11 8.01
CA GLU A 52 1.57 -4.44 8.00
C GLU A 52 0.82 -5.25 9.05
N LYS A 53 0.21 -6.36 8.63
CA LYS A 53 -0.39 -7.30 9.59
C LYS A 53 0.68 -7.59 10.63
N ALA A 54 0.35 -7.38 11.91
CA ALA A 54 1.23 -7.74 13.02
C ALA A 54 1.85 -9.11 12.71
N TYR A 55 3.19 -9.17 12.69
CA TYR A 55 3.92 -10.36 12.27
C TYR A 55 3.37 -11.58 13.01
N ARG A 56 2.73 -12.49 12.29
CA ARG A 56 2.35 -13.81 12.80
C ARG A 56 3.34 -14.79 12.18
N PRO A 57 4.13 -15.52 12.98
CA PRO A 57 4.97 -16.56 12.43
C PRO A 57 4.07 -17.57 11.72
N GLU A 58 4.32 -17.77 10.43
CA GLU A 58 3.72 -18.87 9.69
C GLU A 58 4.42 -20.14 10.17
N ILE A 59 3.82 -20.80 11.16
CA ILE A 59 4.35 -22.07 11.68
C ILE A 59 4.04 -23.13 10.63
N ILE A 60 5.02 -23.40 9.77
CA ILE A 60 4.95 -24.49 8.79
C ILE A 60 5.21 -25.79 9.55
N TYR A 61 4.14 -26.53 9.84
CA TYR A 61 4.24 -27.86 10.40
C TYR A 61 4.69 -28.83 9.32
N VAL A 62 5.77 -29.57 9.59
CA VAL A 62 6.16 -30.70 8.76
C VAL A 62 5.15 -31.82 9.01
N GLN A 63 4.57 -32.38 7.95
CA GLN A 63 3.71 -33.55 8.07
C GLN A 63 4.54 -34.73 8.58
N GLN A 64 4.16 -35.26 9.74
CA GLN A 64 4.75 -36.48 10.28
C GLN A 64 4.03 -37.68 9.66
N TRP A 65 4.79 -38.51 8.95
CA TRP A 65 4.28 -39.72 8.33
C TRP A 65 4.56 -40.92 9.23
N ARG A 66 3.57 -41.82 9.35
CA ARG A 66 3.77 -43.08 10.08
C ARG A 66 4.71 -43.99 9.29
N LEU A 67 5.54 -44.76 10.00
CA LEU A 67 6.51 -45.67 9.39
C LEU A 67 5.86 -46.91 8.77
N ASP A 68 4.66 -47.28 9.23
CA ASP A 68 3.92 -48.47 8.80
C ASP A 68 2.95 -48.21 7.65
N ARG A 69 3.05 -47.05 6.99
CA ARG A 69 2.18 -46.66 5.90
C ARG A 69 2.47 -47.47 4.63
N THR A 70 1.42 -47.89 3.94
CA THR A 70 1.51 -48.69 2.71
C THR A 70 1.59 -47.82 1.45
N ASP A 71 2.15 -48.35 0.37
CA ASP A 71 2.24 -47.66 -0.92
C ASP A 71 0.87 -47.25 -1.48
N ALA A 72 -0.17 -48.06 -1.23
CA ALA A 72 -1.54 -47.75 -1.63
C ALA A 72 -2.06 -46.47 -0.93
N GLU A 73 -1.76 -46.29 0.35
CA GLU A 73 -2.12 -45.10 1.11
C GLU A 73 -1.34 -43.87 0.63
N ILE A 74 -0.07 -44.04 0.24
CA ILE A 74 0.76 -42.96 -0.34
C ILE A 74 0.15 -42.47 -1.65
N ILE A 75 -0.19 -43.38 -2.56
CA ILE A 75 -0.75 -43.04 -3.87
C ILE A 75 -2.12 -42.38 -3.72
N ALA A 76 -2.97 -42.89 -2.82
CA ALA A 76 -4.27 -42.28 -2.53
C ALA A 76 -4.13 -40.84 -2.02
N GLN A 77 -3.18 -40.58 -1.11
CA GLN A 77 -2.93 -39.23 -0.61
C GLN A 77 -2.36 -38.31 -1.69
N GLN A 78 -1.44 -38.80 -2.52
CA GLN A 78 -0.88 -38.02 -3.64
C GLN A 78 -1.94 -37.61 -4.67
N ALA A 79 -2.92 -38.47 -4.93
CA ALA A 79 -4.04 -38.14 -5.82
C ALA A 79 -4.89 -36.96 -5.28
N ILE A 80 -4.95 -36.79 -3.96
CA ILE A 80 -5.66 -35.68 -3.30
C ILE A 80 -4.78 -34.43 -3.26
N ASP A 81 -3.52 -34.56 -2.88
CA ASP A 81 -2.61 -33.42 -2.68
C ASP A 81 -2.14 -32.80 -4.00
N GLY A 82 -1.96 -33.62 -5.05
CA GLY A 82 -1.54 -33.19 -6.38
C GLY A 82 -2.34 -32.01 -6.94
N PRO A 83 -3.68 -32.11 -7.08
CA PRO A 83 -4.50 -31.02 -7.61
C PRO A 83 -4.51 -29.78 -6.69
N ILE A 84 -4.40 -29.96 -5.37
CA ILE A 84 -4.34 -28.83 -4.43
C ILE A 84 -3.05 -28.05 -4.64
N LYS A 85 -1.92 -28.75 -4.71
CA LYS A 85 -0.61 -28.15 -4.94
C LYS A 85 -0.53 -27.48 -6.31
N GLN A 86 -1.08 -28.12 -7.35
CA GLN A 86 -1.10 -27.53 -8.68
C GLN A 86 -1.88 -26.21 -8.72
N LYS A 87 -3.07 -26.16 -8.09
CA LYS A 87 -3.86 -24.91 -8.00
C LYS A 87 -3.09 -23.79 -7.30
N GLN A 88 -2.37 -24.11 -6.22
CA GLN A 88 -1.55 -23.12 -5.51
C GLN A 88 -0.42 -22.58 -6.40
N ILE A 89 0.27 -23.46 -7.12
CA ILE A 89 1.34 -23.08 -8.06
C ILE A 89 0.78 -22.21 -9.19
N ASP A 90 -0.37 -22.58 -9.76
CA ASP A 90 -1.00 -21.84 -10.86
C ASP A 90 -1.45 -20.45 -10.41
N GLU A 91 -2.01 -20.33 -9.21
CA GLU A 91 -2.42 -19.05 -8.64
C GLU A 91 -1.21 -18.13 -8.36
N GLU A 92 -0.13 -18.69 -7.83
CA GLU A 92 1.10 -17.95 -7.60
C GLU A 92 1.73 -17.49 -8.92
N ASN A 93 1.80 -18.37 -9.92
CA ASN A 93 2.30 -18.04 -11.25
C ASN A 93 1.44 -16.96 -11.91
N ARG A 94 0.12 -17.01 -11.78
CA ARG A 94 -0.79 -15.96 -12.26
C ARG A 94 -0.49 -14.62 -11.59
N ARG A 95 -0.38 -14.60 -10.25
CA ARG A 95 -0.03 -13.37 -9.50
C ARG A 95 1.32 -12.79 -9.96
N ARG A 96 2.33 -13.64 -10.13
CA ARG A 96 3.66 -13.24 -10.62
C ARG A 96 3.59 -12.70 -12.05
N ALA A 97 2.82 -13.32 -12.93
CA ALA A 97 2.62 -12.88 -14.31
C ALA A 97 1.90 -11.52 -14.38
N GLU A 98 0.84 -11.33 -13.59
CA GLU A 98 0.10 -10.06 -13.49
C GLU A 98 1.02 -8.92 -13.00
N LEU A 99 1.84 -9.19 -11.97
CA LEU A 99 2.82 -8.23 -11.48
C LEU A 99 3.84 -7.87 -12.55
N ARG A 100 4.44 -8.86 -13.23
CA ARG A 100 5.38 -8.62 -14.34
C ARG A 100 4.75 -7.79 -15.45
N ALA A 101 3.53 -8.12 -15.87
CA ALA A 101 2.80 -7.37 -16.89
C ALA A 101 2.44 -5.95 -16.43
N SER A 102 2.21 -5.73 -15.13
CA SER A 102 2.00 -4.39 -14.58
C SER A 102 3.26 -3.53 -14.66
N PHE A 103 4.42 -4.10 -14.33
CA PHE A 103 5.71 -3.41 -14.43
C PHE A 103 6.12 -3.17 -15.87
N GLN A 104 5.92 -4.14 -16.76
CA GLN A 104 6.20 -3.97 -18.19
C GLN A 104 5.36 -2.84 -18.80
N ARG A 105 4.07 -2.77 -18.47
CA ARG A 105 3.21 -1.66 -18.92
C ARG A 105 3.65 -0.29 -18.36
N ALA A 106 4.24 -0.26 -17.17
CA ALA A 106 4.79 0.97 -16.61
C ALA A 106 6.08 1.36 -17.33
N ASP A 107 6.97 0.40 -17.57
CA ASP A 107 8.22 0.56 -18.31
C ASP A 107 7.98 1.06 -19.74
N ASP A 108 7.06 0.44 -20.48
CA ASP A 108 6.68 0.87 -21.83
C ASP A 108 6.17 2.31 -21.87
N LYS A 109 5.45 2.76 -20.84
CA LYS A 109 4.97 4.15 -20.73
C LYS A 109 6.11 5.13 -20.45
N LEU A 110 7.04 4.77 -19.56
CA LEU A 110 8.22 5.59 -19.25
C LEU A 110 9.10 5.74 -20.49
N LYS A 111 9.37 4.63 -21.18
CA LYS A 111 10.11 4.61 -22.44
C LYS A 111 9.45 5.47 -23.52
N LYS A 112 8.11 5.43 -23.63
CA LYS A 112 7.36 6.32 -24.54
C LYS A 112 7.53 7.81 -24.20
N TRP A 113 7.74 8.14 -22.93
CA TRP A 113 7.99 9.51 -22.46
C TRP A 113 9.48 9.88 -22.49
N GLY A 114 10.37 8.98 -22.92
CA GLY A 114 11.81 9.21 -23.00
C GLY A 114 12.53 9.18 -21.64
N LEU A 115 11.88 8.57 -20.62
CA LEU A 115 12.41 8.34 -19.28
C LEU A 115 12.80 6.88 -19.09
#